data_AF-A0A976J5G5-F1
#
_entry.id   AF-A0A976J5G5-F1
#
_cell.length_a   1.000
_cell.length_b   1.000
_cell.length_c   1.000
_cell.angle_alpha   90.00
_cell.angle_beta   90.00
_cell.angle_gamma   90.00
#
_symmetry.space_group_name_H-M   'P 1'
#
loop_
_entity.id
_entity.type
_entity.pdbx_description
1 polymer ?
#
loop_
_entity_poly.entity_id
_entity_poly.type
_entity_poly.pdbx_seq_one_letter_code
_entity_poly.pdbx_strand_id
1 'polypeptide(L)'
;MIFLKAARLMAIGGVNDAGAAALMLGWFGRTYRRPLVLMRALMLELSRVSQRRIELAPPCSGRLTRDEAAMLRAMGREEWQIDRSHDDACELLATDNALGAAICFQAVSTCFADLGSPLR
;
A
#
# COMPACT_ATOMS: atom_id res chain seq x y z
N MET A 1 -11.91 -2.91 -0.66
CA MET A 1 -11.16 -1.69 -1.04
C MET A 1 -10.10 -2.04 -2.09
N ILE A 2 -9.96 -1.24 -3.15
CA ILE A 2 -9.11 -1.54 -4.33
C ILE A 2 -7.62 -1.70 -3.98
N PHE A 3 -7.13 -0.85 -3.07
CA PHE A 3 -5.76 -0.88 -2.54
C PHE A 3 -5.38 -2.28 -2.01
N LEU A 4 -6.15 -2.79 -1.04
CA LEU A 4 -5.85 -4.09 -0.41
C LEU A 4 -5.92 -5.22 -1.42
N LYS A 5 -6.89 -5.20 -2.33
CA LYS A 5 -7.03 -6.25 -3.34
C LYS A 5 -5.81 -6.26 -4.28
N ALA A 6 -5.31 -5.10 -4.69
CA ALA A 6 -4.08 -4.98 -5.46
C ALA A 6 -2.84 -5.45 -4.66
N ALA A 7 -2.68 -5.01 -3.41
CA ALA A 7 -1.58 -5.42 -2.54
C ALA A 7 -1.55 -6.94 -2.30
N ARG A 8 -2.71 -7.55 -2.03
CA ARG A 8 -2.87 -9.00 -1.87
C ARG A 8 -2.52 -9.79 -3.13
N LEU A 9 -2.95 -9.30 -4.30
CA LEU A 9 -2.58 -9.90 -5.58
C LEU A 9 -1.06 -9.82 -5.81
N MET A 10 -0.45 -8.66 -5.56
CA MET A 10 1.00 -8.47 -5.69
C MET A 10 1.82 -9.29 -4.70
N ALA A 11 1.31 -9.55 -3.49
CA ALA A 11 2.00 -10.40 -2.53
C ALA A 11 2.02 -11.88 -2.93
N ILE A 12 1.01 -12.35 -3.66
CA ILE A 12 0.93 -13.74 -4.14
C ILE A 12 1.63 -13.90 -5.50
N GLY A 13 1.33 -13.03 -6.46
CA GLY A 13 1.82 -13.10 -7.84
C GLY A 13 3.06 -12.26 -8.13
N GLY A 14 3.60 -11.58 -7.13
CA GLY A 14 4.71 -10.63 -7.27
C GLY A 14 4.28 -9.22 -7.69
N VAL A 15 5.18 -8.25 -7.57
CA VAL A 15 4.87 -6.83 -7.83
C VAL A 15 4.40 -6.54 -9.27
N ASN A 16 4.73 -7.41 -10.22
CA ASN A 16 4.30 -7.33 -11.61
C ASN A 16 3.03 -8.15 -11.90
N ASP A 17 2.27 -8.56 -10.88
CA ASP A 17 1.05 -9.35 -11.03
C ASP A 17 0.07 -8.75 -12.05
N ALA A 18 -0.33 -9.58 -13.01
CA ALA A 18 -1.21 -9.17 -14.10
C ALA A 18 -2.64 -8.89 -13.61
N GLY A 19 -3.11 -9.61 -12.59
CA GLY A 19 -4.41 -9.38 -11.96
C GLY A 19 -4.47 -8.02 -11.26
N ALA A 20 -3.42 -7.63 -10.56
CA ALA A 20 -3.29 -6.31 -9.95
C ALA A 20 -3.26 -5.21 -11.02
N ALA A 21 -2.54 -5.42 -12.13
CA ALA A 21 -2.54 -4.47 -13.24
C ALA A 21 -3.92 -4.32 -13.90
N ALA A 22 -4.61 -5.43 -14.16
CA ALA A 22 -5.97 -5.43 -14.72
C ALA A 22 -6.98 -4.78 -13.77
N LEU A 23 -6.85 -5.03 -12.46
CA LEU A 23 -7.67 -4.42 -11.43
C LEU A 23 -7.49 -2.89 -11.40
N MET A 24 -6.24 -2.41 -11.45
CA MET A 24 -5.95 -0.96 -11.47
C MET A 24 -6.45 -0.32 -12.78
N LEU A 25 -6.30 -0.99 -13.92
CA LEU A 25 -6.84 -0.53 -15.21
C LEU A 25 -8.36 -0.42 -15.17
N GLY A 26 -9.04 -1.43 -14.64
CA GLY A 26 -10.50 -1.44 -14.53
C GLY A 26 -11.04 -0.34 -13.61
N TRP A 27 -10.32 -0.02 -12.53
CA TRP A 27 -10.75 0.98 -11.55
C TRP A 27 -10.40 2.42 -11.96
N PHE A 28 -9.16 2.66 -12.36
CA PHE A 28 -8.65 4.01 -12.66
C PHE A 28 -8.68 4.35 -14.16
N GLY A 29 -9.03 3.41 -15.04
CA GLY A 29 -9.09 3.64 -16.47
C GLY A 29 -7.73 4.09 -17.04
N ARG A 30 -7.72 5.15 -17.85
CA ARG A 30 -6.51 5.60 -18.57
C ARG A 30 -5.38 6.09 -17.65
N THR A 31 -5.69 6.49 -16.42
CA THR A 31 -4.71 7.02 -15.46
C THR A 31 -4.10 5.92 -14.58
N TYR A 32 -4.49 4.65 -14.76
CA TYR A 32 -4.08 3.52 -13.91
C TYR A 32 -2.57 3.34 -13.71
N ARG A 33 -1.75 3.81 -14.66
CA ARG A 33 -0.28 3.65 -14.58
C ARG A 33 0.31 4.35 -13.37
N ARG A 34 -0.14 5.58 -13.05
CA ARG A 34 0.38 6.36 -11.91
C ARG A 34 0.17 5.62 -10.58
N PRO A 35 -1.06 5.22 -10.20
CA PRO A 35 -1.26 4.49 -8.94
C PRO A 35 -0.66 3.09 -9.00
N LEU A 36 -0.62 2.41 -10.16
CA LEU A 36 0.03 1.09 -10.28
C LEU A 36 1.54 1.14 -10.00
N VAL A 37 2.25 2.14 -10.52
CA VAL A 37 3.69 2.31 -10.26
C VAL A 37 3.95 2.61 -8.79
N LEU A 38 3.14 3.47 -8.17
CA LEU A 38 3.28 3.79 -6.74
C LEU A 38 2.97 2.59 -5.84
N MET A 39 1.95 1.79 -6.18
CA MET A 39 1.67 0.53 -5.49
C MET A 39 2.87 -0.43 -5.57
N ARG A 40 3.52 -0.53 -6.73
CA ARG A 40 4.72 -1.37 -6.90
C ARG A 40 5.90 -0.86 -6.09
N ALA A 41 6.14 0.44 -6.10
CA ALA A 41 7.19 1.07 -5.29
C ALA A 41 6.95 0.79 -3.80
N LEU A 42 5.71 0.96 -3.32
CA LEU A 42 5.33 0.63 -1.96
C LEU A 42 5.61 -0.84 -1.64
N MET A 43 5.11 -1.78 -2.44
CA MET A 43 5.31 -3.21 -2.18
C MET A 43 6.79 -3.61 -2.18
N LEU A 44 7.61 -3.03 -3.07
CA LEU A 44 9.06 -3.24 -3.08
C LEU A 44 9.72 -2.68 -1.83
N GLU A 45 9.36 -1.47 -1.42
CA GLU A 45 9.95 -0.81 -0.25
C GLU A 45 9.58 -1.53 1.06
N LEU A 46 8.32 -1.94 1.22
CA LEU A 46 7.90 -2.79 2.35
C LEU A 46 8.70 -4.10 2.37
N SER A 47 8.89 -4.74 1.22
CA SER A 47 9.68 -5.98 1.11
C SER A 47 11.15 -5.77 1.42
N ARG A 48 11.71 -4.60 1.08
CA ARG A 48 13.12 -4.25 1.28
C ARG A 48 13.44 -3.96 2.75
N VAL A 49 12.54 -3.28 3.45
CA VAL A 49 12.80 -2.74 4.79
C VAL A 49 12.32 -3.65 5.91
N SER A 50 11.27 -4.45 5.68
CA SER A 50 10.65 -5.28 6.73
C SER A 50 11.63 -6.27 7.36
N GLN A 51 11.70 -6.28 8.69
CA GLN A 51 12.45 -7.27 9.48
C GLN A 51 11.57 -8.47 9.89
N ARG A 52 10.30 -8.47 9.47
CA ARG A 52 9.36 -9.55 9.74
C ARG A 52 8.53 -9.89 8.50
N ARG A 53 7.83 -11.02 8.56
CA ARG A 53 6.80 -11.35 7.57
C ARG A 53 5.61 -10.40 7.74
N ILE A 54 5.16 -9.81 6.64
CA ILE A 54 3.91 -9.04 6.55
C ILE A 54 2.82 -10.00 6.10
N GLU A 55 1.75 -10.11 6.88
CA GLU A 55 0.63 -11.01 6.61
C GLU A 55 -0.50 -10.29 5.87
N LEU A 56 -0.74 -10.68 4.61
CA LEU A 56 -1.89 -10.22 3.84
C LEU A 56 -2.91 -11.35 3.68
N ALA A 57 -4.20 -11.02 3.72
CA ALA A 57 -5.27 -11.99 3.54
C ALA A 57 -5.37 -12.43 2.07
N PRO A 58 -6.09 -13.52 1.78
CA PRO A 58 -6.41 -13.88 0.39
C PRO A 58 -7.15 -12.76 -0.36
N PRO A 59 -6.93 -12.56 -1.67
CA PRO A 59 -7.52 -11.46 -2.45
C PRO A 59 -9.05 -11.37 -2.43
N CYS A 60 -9.74 -12.49 -2.23
CA CYS A 60 -11.19 -12.60 -2.15
C CYS A 60 -11.76 -12.39 -0.74
N SER A 61 -10.91 -12.23 0.28
CA SER A 61 -11.34 -12.08 1.67
C SER A 61 -12.01 -10.73 1.92
N GLY A 62 -13.18 -10.75 2.57
CA GLY A 62 -13.81 -9.54 3.13
C GLY A 62 -13.21 -9.07 4.45
N ARG A 63 -12.30 -9.85 5.05
CA ARG A 63 -11.65 -9.56 6.34
C ARG A 63 -10.31 -8.88 6.14
N LEU A 64 -9.90 -8.11 7.13
CA LEU A 64 -8.59 -7.45 7.26
C LEU A 64 -7.69 -8.24 8.21
N THR A 65 -6.41 -8.40 7.86
CA THR A 65 -5.37 -8.81 8.81
C THR A 65 -4.94 -7.63 9.69
N ARG A 66 -4.20 -7.91 10.78
CA ARG A 66 -3.58 -6.86 11.60
C ARG A 66 -2.65 -5.97 10.77
N ASP A 67 -1.84 -6.57 9.91
CA ASP A 67 -0.86 -5.85 9.11
C ASP A 67 -1.51 -5.00 8.04
N GLU A 68 -2.58 -5.50 7.41
CA GLU A 68 -3.38 -4.70 6.48
C GLU A 68 -4.01 -3.50 7.18
N ALA A 69 -4.56 -3.67 8.38
CA ALA A 69 -5.09 -2.56 9.16
C ALA A 69 -4.00 -1.54 9.52
N ALA A 70 -2.79 -1.99 9.85
CA ALA A 70 -1.64 -1.13 10.10
C ALA A 70 -1.19 -0.37 8.84
N MET A 71 -1.17 -1.01 7.67
CA MET A 71 -0.92 -0.33 6.39
C MET A 71 -1.94 0.78 6.13
N LEU A 72 -3.23 0.52 6.37
CA LEU A 72 -4.27 1.54 6.21
C LEU A 72 -4.12 2.68 7.21
N ARG A 73 -3.70 2.39 8.45
CA ARG A 73 -3.42 3.42 9.45
C ARG A 73 -2.30 4.35 8.98
N ALA A 74 -1.19 3.80 8.47
CA ALA A 74 -0.07 4.60 7.97
C ALA A 74 -0.45 5.50 6.78
N MET A 75 -1.35 5.02 5.90
CA MET A 75 -1.89 5.80 4.77
C MET A 75 -2.95 6.82 5.16
N GLY A 76 -3.66 6.60 6.28
CA GLY A 76 -4.69 7.51 6.78
C GLY A 76 -4.14 8.77 7.46
N ARG A 77 -2.80 8.90 7.56
CA ARG A 77 -2.15 10.12 8.05
C ARG A 77 -2.20 11.22 7.00
N GLU A 78 -2.41 12.46 7.44
CA GLU A 78 -2.29 13.63 6.57
C GLU A 78 -0.82 13.88 6.18
N GLU A 79 -0.58 14.61 5.10
CA GLU A 79 0.78 14.85 4.56
C GLU A 79 1.72 15.50 5.59
N TRP A 80 1.21 16.46 6.36
CA TRP A 80 1.97 17.13 7.44
C TRP A 80 2.23 16.23 8.66
N GLN A 81 1.68 15.02 8.69
CA GLN A 81 1.87 14.01 9.74
C GLN A 81 2.82 12.90 9.31
N ILE A 82 3.80 13.21 8.44
CA ILE A 82 4.77 12.23 7.95
C ILE A 82 5.48 11.49 9.09
N ASP A 83 5.78 12.16 10.20
CA ASP A 83 6.40 11.53 11.38
C ASP A 83 5.49 10.43 11.98
N ARG A 84 4.18 10.65 12.03
CA ARG A 84 3.23 9.62 12.50
C ARG A 84 3.09 8.47 11.50
N SER A 85 3.19 8.76 10.21
CA SER A 85 3.18 7.73 9.16
C SER A 85 4.47 6.90 9.23
N HIS A 86 5.60 7.53 9.56
CA HIS A 86 6.87 6.87 9.85
C HIS A 86 6.77 5.98 11.08
N ASP A 87 6.23 6.47 12.20
CA ASP A 87 6.03 5.67 13.41
C ASP A 87 5.16 4.42 13.15
N ASP A 88 4.03 4.59 12.45
CA ASP A 88 3.16 3.48 12.08
C ASP A 88 3.89 2.47 11.15
N ALA A 89 4.72 2.97 10.22
CA ALA A 89 5.50 2.13 9.32
C ALA A 89 6.62 1.38 10.04
N CYS A 90 7.29 2.00 11.01
CA CYS A 90 8.27 1.37 11.89
C CYS A 90 7.64 0.23 12.71
N GLU A 91 6.46 0.46 13.31
CA GLU A 91 5.71 -0.57 14.02
C GLU A 91 5.32 -1.73 13.08
N LEU A 92 4.80 -1.40 11.88
CA LEU A 92 4.44 -2.40 10.88
C LEU A 92 5.64 -3.24 10.45
N LEU A 93 6.80 -2.63 10.21
CA LEU A 93 7.95 -3.29 9.58
C LEU A 93 8.96 -3.87 10.58
N ALA A 94 8.73 -3.65 11.89
CA ALA A 94 9.64 -4.03 12.97
C ALA A 94 11.06 -3.48 12.76
N THR A 95 11.16 -2.20 12.44
CA THR A 95 12.43 -1.49 12.18
C THR A 95 12.42 -0.12 12.86
N ASP A 96 13.60 0.45 13.09
CA ASP A 96 13.76 1.79 13.69
C ASP A 96 13.66 2.91 12.64
N ASN A 97 13.78 2.60 11.35
CA ASN A 97 13.68 3.60 10.29
C ASN A 97 12.94 3.09 9.06
N ALA A 98 11.75 3.65 8.84
CA ALA A 98 10.87 3.32 7.72
C ALA A 98 10.50 4.54 6.86
N LEU A 99 11.37 5.57 6.77
CA LEU A 99 11.04 6.81 6.04
C LEU A 99 10.67 6.57 4.57
N GLY A 100 11.38 5.68 3.87
CA GLY A 100 11.04 5.33 2.49
C GLY A 100 9.64 4.71 2.37
N ALA A 101 9.26 3.83 3.31
CA ALA A 101 7.92 3.24 3.35
C ALA A 101 6.84 4.27 3.70
N ALA A 102 7.10 5.17 4.65
CA ALA A 102 6.19 6.28 5.00
C ALA A 102 5.92 7.20 3.80
N ILE A 103 6.97 7.57 3.06
CA ILE A 103 6.83 8.35 1.83
C ILE A 103 6.01 7.59 0.78
N CYS A 104 6.25 6.29 0.62
CA CYS A 104 5.46 5.47 -0.31
C CYS A 104 3.98 5.39 0.11
N PHE A 105 3.69 5.24 1.41
CA PHE A 105 2.31 5.27 1.93
C PHE A 105 1.62 6.58 1.61
N GLN A 106 2.26 7.71 1.90
CA GLN A 106 1.73 9.04 1.56
C GLN A 106 1.55 9.21 0.05
N ALA A 107 2.53 8.85 -0.77
CA ALA A 107 2.45 8.97 -2.21
C ALA A 107 1.28 8.15 -2.81
N VAL A 108 1.06 6.93 -2.31
CA VAL A 108 -0.10 6.11 -2.69
C VAL A 108 -1.40 6.76 -2.24
N SER A 109 -1.49 7.19 -0.96
CA SER A 109 -2.69 7.82 -0.39
C SER A 109 -3.10 9.07 -1.17
N THR A 110 -2.16 9.98 -1.40
CA THR A 110 -2.36 11.21 -2.19
C THR A 110 -2.74 10.88 -3.63
N CYS A 111 -2.05 9.95 -4.29
CA CYS A 111 -2.40 9.58 -5.67
C CYS A 111 -3.82 9.00 -5.76
N PHE A 112 -4.26 8.23 -4.76
CA PHE A 112 -5.61 7.67 -4.73
C PHE A 112 -6.66 8.78 -4.51
N ALA A 113 -6.38 9.73 -3.63
CA ALA A 113 -7.22 10.91 -3.43
C ALA A 113 -7.33 11.78 -4.70
N ASP A 114 -6.21 12.07 -5.36
CA ASP A 114 -6.16 12.82 -6.64
C ASP A 114 -7.03 12.18 -7.73
N LEU A 115 -7.15 10.85 -7.69
CA LEU A 115 -7.92 10.07 -8.66
C LEU A 115 -9.36 9.81 -8.22
N GLY A 116 -9.83 10.48 -7.17
CA GLY A 116 -11.22 10.40 -6.68
C GLY A 116 -11.54 9.11 -5.91
N SER A 117 -10.53 8.41 -5.40
CA SER A 117 -10.69 7.15 -4.66
C SER A 117 -9.91 7.17 -3.34
N PRO A 118 -10.20 8.12 -2.42
CA PRO A 118 -9.46 8.27 -1.16
C PRO A 118 -9.47 6.98 -0.33
N LEU A 119 -8.36 6.71 0.35
CA LEU A 119 -8.15 5.52 1.21
C LEU A 119 -8.40 5.80 2.71
N ARG A 120 -8.74 7.04 3.03
CA ARG A 120 -9.06 7.54 4.37
C ARG A 120 -10.54 7.83 4.48
#